data_AF-A0A8S4G6N5-F1
#
_entry.id   AF-A0A8S4G6N5-F1
#
_cell.length_a   1.000
_cell.length_b   1.000
_cell.length_c   1.000
_cell.angle_alpha   90.00
_cell.angle_beta   90.00
_cell.angle_gamma   90.00
#
_symmetry.space_group_name_H-M   'P 1'
#
loop_
_entity.id
_entity.type
_entity.pdbx_description
1 polymer ?
#
loop_
_entity_poly.entity_id
_entity_poly.type
_entity_poly.pdbx_seq_one_letter_code
_entity_poly.pdbx_strand_id
1 'polypeptide(L)'
;MWSILIVFVLSIVAYWFTDGLIPKLRDLFVKAGLFGVDLCKTSKSKVPEAIGVVSGCVFLVTSFLFIPIAFGNGLMDREHFPHNEFAELLAALLSICCMLLLGFADDVLDLRWRYKLLLPTIASLPLLVVYYVNFNSTSFAVPIQLREWLGTSVNIGRFNR
;
A
#
# COMPACT_ATOMS: atom_id res chain seq x y z
N MET A 1 2.05 22.20 5.28
CA MET A 1 0.94 22.26 6.26
C MET A 1 -0.44 22.18 5.60
N TRP A 2 -0.70 22.95 4.55
CA TRP A 2 -1.95 22.86 3.76
C TRP A 2 -2.22 21.47 3.16
N SER A 3 -1.19 20.82 2.60
CA SER A 3 -1.27 19.45 2.08
C SER A 3 -1.77 18.44 3.13
N ILE A 4 -1.27 18.54 4.38
CA ILE A 4 -1.64 17.65 5.48
C ILE A 4 -3.12 17.85 5.86
N LEU A 5 -3.60 19.10 5.89
CA LEU A 5 -5.00 19.40 6.16
C LEU A 5 -5.91 18.82 5.06
N ILE A 6 -5.50 18.94 3.80
CA ILE A 6 -6.23 18.38 2.67
C ILE A 6 -6.28 16.85 2.76
N VAL A 7 -5.16 16.17 3.05
CA VAL A 7 -5.15 14.72 3.28
C VAL A 7 -6.11 14.34 4.41
N PHE A 8 -6.07 15.07 5.53
CA PHE A 8 -6.95 14.80 6.67
C PHE A 8 -8.44 14.89 6.29
N VAL A 9 -8.83 15.95 5.57
CA VAL A 9 -10.22 16.11 5.08
C VAL A 9 -10.58 15.00 4.10
N LEU A 10 -9.71 14.69 3.14
CA LEU A 10 -9.92 13.61 2.17
C LEU A 10 -10.04 12.25 2.87
N SER A 11 -9.26 11.97 3.92
CA SER A 11 -9.35 10.74 4.71
C SER A 11 -10.68 10.64 5.45
N ILE A 12 -11.21 11.74 5.99
CA ILE A 12 -12.55 11.75 6.59
C ILE A 12 -13.60 11.41 5.53
N VAL A 13 -13.56 12.07 4.36
CA VAL A 13 -14.51 11.79 3.27
C VAL A 13 -14.41 10.33 2.80
N ALA A 14 -13.19 9.81 2.65
CA ALA A 14 -12.93 8.42 2.27
C ALA A 14 -13.48 7.43 3.31
N TYR A 15 -13.41 7.75 4.60
CA TYR A 15 -14.00 6.94 5.66
C TYR A 15 -15.53 6.83 5.50
N TRP A 16 -16.23 7.96 5.39
CA TRP A 16 -17.69 7.98 5.19
C TRP A 16 -18.11 7.24 3.93
N PHE A 17 -17.34 7.39 2.85
CA PHE A 17 -17.59 6.71 1.59
C PHE A 17 -17.41 5.19 1.71
N THR A 18 -16.36 4.75 2.41
CA THR A 18 -16.09 3.32 2.66
C THR A 18 -17.16 2.70 3.53
N ASP A 19 -17.55 3.36 4.62
CA ASP A 19 -18.61 2.89 5.54
C ASP A 19 -19.96 2.74 4.82
N GLY A 20 -20.29 3.66 3.92
CA GLY A 20 -21.49 3.56 3.09
C GLY A 20 -21.43 2.52 1.97
N LEU A 21 -20.24 2.15 1.47
CA LEU A 21 -20.06 1.20 0.38
C LEU A 21 -20.02 -0.26 0.84
N ILE A 22 -19.34 -0.56 1.94
CA ILE A 22 -19.20 -1.92 2.48
C ILE A 22 -20.55 -2.65 2.60
N PRO A 23 -21.59 -2.10 3.24
CA PRO A 23 -22.87 -2.80 3.37
C PRO A 23 -23.60 -2.96 2.04
N LYS A 24 -23.46 -2.01 1.10
CA LYS A 24 -24.09 -2.07 -0.23
C LYS A 24 -23.46 -3.15 -1.11
N LEU A 25 -22.16 -3.37 -0.97
CA LEU A 25 -21.43 -4.35 -1.77
C LEU A 25 -21.44 -5.76 -1.16
N ARG A 26 -21.73 -5.91 0.14
CA ARG A 26 -21.79 -7.20 0.84
C ARG A 26 -22.51 -8.30 0.05
N ASP A 27 -23.71 -8.00 -0.46
CA ASP A 27 -24.53 -9.00 -1.15
C ASP A 27 -23.90 -9.48 -2.46
N LEU A 28 -23.09 -8.63 -3.12
CA LEU A 28 -22.36 -9.01 -4.33
C LEU A 28 -21.27 -10.03 -4.02
N PHE A 29 -20.50 -9.83 -2.94
CA PHE A 29 -19.45 -10.77 -2.52
C PHE A 29 -20.06 -12.12 -2.13
N VAL A 30 -21.16 -12.12 -1.37
CA VAL A 30 -21.87 -13.36 -1.01
C VAL A 30 -22.41 -14.07 -2.26
N LYS A 31 -22.96 -13.34 -3.24
CA LYS A 31 -23.42 -13.91 -4.52
C LYS A 31 -22.29 -14.45 -5.38
N ALA A 32 -21.11 -13.83 -5.33
CA ALA A 32 -19.90 -14.28 -6.03
C ALA A 32 -19.25 -15.52 -5.39
N GLY A 33 -19.77 -16.01 -4.27
CA GLY A 33 -19.20 -17.14 -3.54
C GLY A 33 -18.05 -16.76 -2.61
N LEU A 34 -17.71 -15.47 -2.51
CA LEU A 34 -16.69 -14.94 -1.60
C LEU A 34 -17.32 -14.70 -0.23
N PHE A 35 -17.49 -15.78 0.53
CA PHE A 35 -18.00 -15.72 1.89
C PHE A 35 -17.40 -16.81 2.78
N GLY A 36 -17.18 -16.46 4.04
CA GLY A 36 -16.78 -17.36 5.10
C GLY A 36 -17.91 -17.59 6.12
N VAL A 37 -17.72 -18.61 6.97
CA VAL A 37 -18.51 -18.80 8.19
C VAL A 37 -17.62 -18.49 9.37
N ASP A 38 -18.15 -17.74 10.34
CA ASP A 38 -17.44 -17.45 11.58
C ASP A 38 -17.27 -18.74 12.41
N LEU A 39 -16.06 -19.30 12.43
CA LEU A 39 -15.73 -20.55 13.12
C LEU A 39 -15.83 -20.44 14.64
N CYS A 40 -15.79 -19.22 15.18
CA CYS A 40 -15.84 -18.97 16.62
C CYS A 40 -17.30 -18.79 17.13
N LYS A 41 -18.30 -18.85 16.25
CA LYS A 41 -19.71 -18.70 16.61
C LYS A 41 -20.52 -19.92 16.21
N THR A 42 -21.53 -20.25 17.02
CA THR A 42 -22.48 -21.33 16.71
C THR A 42 -23.38 -20.99 15.51
N SER A 43 -23.55 -19.68 15.24
CA SER A 43 -24.32 -19.19 14.10
C SER A 43 -23.60 -19.46 12.77
N LYS A 44 -24.23 -20.21 11.86
CA LYS A 44 -23.70 -20.46 10.51
C LYS A 44 -24.04 -19.35 9.50
N SER A 45 -24.08 -18.10 9.94
CA SER A 45 -24.36 -16.96 9.05
C SER A 45 -23.20 -16.73 8.09
N LYS A 46 -23.50 -16.54 6.80
CA LYS A 46 -22.50 -16.20 5.79
C LYS A 46 -22.01 -14.76 5.98
N VAL A 47 -20.71 -14.61 6.10
CA VAL A 47 -20.03 -13.31 6.19
C VAL A 47 -19.24 -13.11 4.89
N PRO A 48 -19.43 -11.98 4.18
CA PRO A 48 -18.67 -11.70 2.97
C PRO A 48 -17.16 -11.67 3.26
N GLU A 49 -16.39 -12.30 2.39
CA GLU A 49 -14.93 -12.36 2.44
C GLU A 49 -14.31 -11.35 1.47
N ALA A 50 -13.01 -11.07 1.59
CA ALA A 50 -12.26 -10.15 0.73
C ALA A 50 -12.79 -8.69 0.65
N ILE A 51 -13.64 -8.24 1.59
CA ILE A 51 -14.18 -6.86 1.61
C ILE A 51 -13.09 -5.79 1.73
N GLY A 52 -11.89 -6.16 2.21
CA GLY A 52 -10.73 -5.27 2.24
C GLY A 52 -10.44 -4.60 0.89
N VAL A 53 -10.74 -5.27 -0.22
CA VAL A 53 -10.57 -4.71 -1.58
C VAL A 53 -11.38 -3.41 -1.78
N VAL A 54 -12.56 -3.29 -1.15
CA VAL A 54 -13.38 -2.07 -1.23
C VAL A 54 -12.66 -0.91 -0.57
N SER A 55 -12.18 -1.10 0.66
CA SER A 55 -11.43 -0.07 1.38
C SER A 55 -10.11 0.29 0.69
N GLY A 56 -9.44 -0.70 0.10
CA GLY A 56 -8.22 -0.50 -0.68
C GLY A 56 -8.45 0.29 -1.97
N CYS A 57 -9.52 0.00 -2.70
CA CYS A 57 -9.89 0.79 -3.88
C CYS A 57 -10.23 2.23 -3.51
N VAL A 58 -10.95 2.47 -2.41
CA VAL A 58 -11.22 3.83 -1.92
C VAL A 58 -9.92 4.54 -1.54
N PHE A 59 -8.99 3.85 -0.88
CA PHE A 59 -7.65 4.39 -0.58
C PHE A 59 -6.89 4.79 -1.85
N LEU A 60 -6.87 3.93 -2.89
CA LEU A 60 -6.19 4.22 -4.15
C LEU A 60 -6.82 5.41 -4.88
N VAL A 61 -8.15 5.44 -4.99
CA VAL A 61 -8.89 6.56 -5.60
C VAL A 61 -8.60 7.86 -4.85
N THR A 62 -8.66 7.85 -3.52
CA THR A 62 -8.38 9.02 -2.69
C THR A 62 -6.93 9.50 -2.88
N SER A 63 -5.98 8.57 -2.95
CA SER A 63 -4.57 8.89 -3.19
C SER A 63 -4.35 9.47 -4.59
N PHE A 64 -4.99 8.93 -5.63
CA PHE A 64 -4.91 9.48 -6.98
C PHE A 64 -5.54 10.87 -7.08
N LEU A 65 -6.63 11.14 -6.36
CA LEU A 65 -7.21 12.49 -6.26
C LEU A 65 -6.31 13.45 -5.50
N PHE A 66 -5.52 12.95 -4.53
CA PHE A 66 -4.58 13.76 -3.77
C PHE A 66 -3.36 14.21 -4.60
N ILE A 67 -2.85 13.38 -5.51
CA ILE A 67 -1.67 13.70 -6.36
C ILE A 67 -1.76 15.08 -7.04
N PRO A 68 -2.78 15.39 -7.86
CA PRO A 68 -2.85 16.67 -8.55
C PRO A 68 -3.05 17.85 -7.57
N ILE A 69 -3.60 17.60 -6.38
CA ILE A 69 -3.76 18.65 -5.35
C ILE A 69 -2.42 18.92 -4.66
N ALA A 70 -1.64 17.87 -4.38
CA ALA A 70 -0.33 17.98 -3.74
C ALA A 70 0.71 18.63 -4.66
N PHE A 71 0.73 18.24 -5.94
CA PHE A 71 1.71 18.71 -6.92
C PHE A 71 1.16 19.80 -7.86
N GLY A 72 -0.09 20.22 -7.71
CA GLY A 72 -0.81 21.10 -8.67
C GLY A 72 -0.10 22.39 -9.04
N ASN A 73 0.48 23.08 -8.05
CA ASN A 73 1.26 24.30 -8.30
C ASN A 73 2.57 23.99 -9.05
N GLY A 74 3.19 22.83 -8.79
CA GLY A 74 4.38 22.37 -9.49
C GLY A 74 4.09 21.83 -10.89
N LEU A 75 2.89 21.30 -11.15
CA LEU A 75 2.49 20.82 -12.49
C LEU A 75 2.41 21.95 -13.52
N MET A 76 2.21 23.20 -13.08
CA MET A 76 2.19 24.38 -13.95
C MET A 76 3.59 24.90 -14.27
N ASP A 77 4.58 24.70 -13.39
CA ASP A 77 5.98 25.08 -13.61
C ASP A 77 6.83 23.84 -13.97
N ARG A 78 6.97 23.59 -15.27
CA ARG A 78 7.66 22.39 -15.78
C ARG A 78 9.16 22.38 -15.51
N GLU A 79 9.79 23.53 -15.23
CA GLU A 79 11.24 23.59 -15.05
C GLU A 79 11.69 23.17 -13.64
N HIS A 80 10.85 23.39 -12.63
CA HIS A 80 11.19 23.10 -11.22
C HIS A 80 10.33 21.99 -10.61
N PHE A 81 9.80 21.08 -11.42
CA PHE A 81 8.95 20.01 -10.92
C PHE A 81 9.75 19.02 -10.02
N PRO A 82 9.27 18.70 -8.81
CA PRO A 82 9.95 17.76 -7.90
C PRO A 82 9.77 16.31 -8.36
N HIS A 83 10.54 15.89 -9.36
CA HIS A 83 10.47 14.55 -9.96
C HIS A 83 10.73 13.42 -8.95
N ASN A 84 11.63 13.63 -7.98
CA ASN A 84 12.00 12.60 -7.00
C ASN A 84 10.83 12.26 -6.07
N GLU A 85 10.21 13.26 -5.43
CA GLU A 85 9.06 13.06 -4.53
C GLU A 85 7.85 12.49 -5.27
N PHE A 86 7.63 12.92 -6.52
CA PHE A 86 6.57 12.40 -7.35
C PHE A 86 6.79 10.92 -7.72
N ALA A 87 8.03 10.55 -8.10
CA ALA A 87 8.39 9.17 -8.39
C ALA A 87 8.26 8.27 -7.15
N GLU A 88 8.65 8.77 -5.97
CA GLU A 88 8.47 8.07 -4.69
C GLU A 88 7.01 7.77 -4.39
N LEU A 89 6.13 8.78 -4.53
CA LEU A 89 4.70 8.61 -4.30
C LEU A 89 4.08 7.62 -5.29
N LEU A 90 4.43 7.71 -6.58
CA LEU A 90 3.91 6.79 -7.59
C LEU A 90 4.41 5.36 -7.39
N ALA A 91 5.68 5.16 -7.02
CA ALA A 91 6.22 3.84 -6.74
C ALA A 91 5.60 3.20 -5.50
N ALA A 92 5.37 3.99 -4.45
CA ALA A 92 4.64 3.54 -3.27
C ALA A 92 3.20 3.13 -3.63
N LEU A 93 2.47 3.95 -4.40
CA LEU A 93 1.11 3.63 -4.83
C LEU A 93 1.04 2.41 -5.75
N LEU A 94 2.01 2.26 -6.66
CA LEU A 94 2.10 1.08 -7.52
C LEU A 94 2.33 -0.19 -6.68
N SER A 95 3.23 -0.13 -5.71
CA SER A 95 3.49 -1.26 -4.81
C SER A 95 2.25 -1.63 -3.98
N ILE A 96 1.54 -0.63 -3.43
CA ILE A 96 0.29 -0.85 -2.69
C ILE A 96 -0.80 -1.42 -3.61
N CYS A 97 -0.94 -0.90 -4.82
CA CYS A 97 -1.90 -1.40 -5.82
C CYS A 97 -1.63 -2.86 -6.17
N CYS A 98 -0.37 -3.22 -6.45
CA CYS A 98 0.03 -4.59 -6.70
C CYS A 98 -0.29 -5.50 -5.50
N MET A 99 0.01 -5.07 -4.28
CA MET A 99 -0.28 -5.85 -3.07
C MET A 99 -1.79 -6.02 -2.84
N LEU A 100 -2.60 -4.99 -3.12
CA LEU A 100 -4.06 -5.06 -3.04
C LEU A 100 -4.64 -6.05 -4.04
N LEU A 101 -4.18 -5.99 -5.29
CA LEU A 101 -4.63 -6.90 -6.34
C LEU A 101 -4.21 -8.34 -6.03
N LEU A 102 -2.97 -8.55 -5.58
CA LEU A 102 -2.47 -9.88 -5.23
C LEU A 102 -3.12 -10.44 -3.97
N GLY A 103 -3.43 -9.60 -2.98
CA GLY A 103 -4.21 -10.00 -1.80
C GLY A 103 -5.62 -10.43 -2.18
N PHE A 104 -6.30 -9.67 -3.04
CA PHE A 104 -7.61 -10.06 -3.56
C PHE A 104 -7.52 -11.34 -4.41
N ALA A 105 -6.49 -11.49 -5.24
CA ALA A 105 -6.29 -12.71 -6.02
C ALA A 105 -5.99 -13.93 -5.13
N ASP A 106 -5.26 -13.77 -4.01
CA ASP A 106 -5.03 -14.83 -3.02
C ASP A 106 -6.35 -15.26 -2.36
N ASP A 107 -7.21 -14.30 -1.99
CA ASP A 107 -8.53 -14.57 -1.42
C ASP A 107 -9.48 -15.28 -2.41
N VAL A 108 -9.34 -15.04 -3.72
CA VAL A 108 -10.21 -15.66 -4.75
C VAL A 108 -9.66 -17.01 -5.23
N LEU A 109 -8.35 -17.17 -5.32
CA LEU A 109 -7.71 -18.33 -5.95
C LEU A 109 -7.15 -19.35 -4.97
N ASP A 110 -7.18 -19.07 -3.65
CA ASP A 110 -6.62 -19.93 -2.60
C ASP A 110 -5.20 -20.40 -2.92
N LEU A 111 -4.28 -19.45 -3.11
CA LEU A 111 -2.94 -19.77 -3.58
C LEU A 111 -2.15 -20.59 -2.55
N ARG A 112 -1.29 -21.49 -3.05
CA ARG A 112 -0.37 -22.27 -2.19
C ARG A 112 0.61 -21.33 -1.47
N TRP A 113 1.03 -21.72 -0.27
CA TRP A 113 1.95 -20.97 0.61
C TRP A 113 3.21 -20.42 -0.07
N ARG A 114 3.74 -21.13 -1.08
CA ARG A 114 4.94 -20.70 -1.83
C ARG A 114 4.70 -19.37 -2.56
N TYR A 115 3.53 -19.19 -3.15
CA TYR A 115 3.17 -17.98 -3.87
C TYR A 115 2.89 -16.82 -2.90
N LYS A 116 2.37 -17.11 -1.70
CA LYS A 116 2.20 -16.10 -0.65
C LYS A 116 3.53 -15.45 -0.22
N LEU A 117 4.66 -16.15 -0.40
CA LEU A 117 6.00 -15.58 -0.17
C LEU A 117 6.57 -14.87 -1.39
N LEU A 118 6.32 -15.36 -2.61
CA LEU A 118 6.90 -14.82 -3.85
C LEU A 118 6.15 -13.58 -4.38
N LEU A 119 4.84 -13.51 -4.18
CA LEU A 119 4.03 -12.43 -4.73
C LEU A 119 4.33 -11.06 -4.06
N PRO A 120 4.49 -10.97 -2.73
CA PRO A 120 4.86 -9.71 -2.08
C PRO A 120 6.26 -9.21 -2.46
N THR A 121 7.22 -10.13 -2.70
CA THR A 121 8.58 -9.71 -3.10
C THR A 121 8.56 -9.04 -4.46
N ILE A 122 7.82 -9.59 -5.42
CA ILE A 122 7.61 -8.96 -6.74
C ILE A 122 6.87 -7.62 -6.60
N ALA A 123 5.82 -7.56 -5.76
CA ALA A 123 5.06 -6.33 -5.54
C ALA A 123 5.88 -5.19 -4.91
N SER A 124 6.95 -5.52 -4.17
CA SER A 124 7.86 -4.54 -3.55
C SER A 124 8.93 -3.98 -4.50
N LEU A 125 9.11 -4.57 -5.69
CA LEU A 125 10.15 -4.15 -6.65
C LEU A 125 10.08 -2.68 -7.07
N PRO A 126 8.90 -2.08 -7.35
CA PRO A 126 8.83 -0.66 -7.70
C PRO A 126 9.44 0.26 -6.64
N LEU A 127 9.19 -0.07 -5.36
CA LEU A 127 9.71 0.67 -4.22
C LEU A 127 11.23 0.52 -4.14
N LEU A 128 11.75 -0.69 -4.34
CA LEU A 128 13.20 -0.95 -4.35
C LEU A 128 13.92 -0.18 -5.46
N VAL A 129 13.34 -0.13 -6.67
CA VAL A 129 13.93 0.59 -7.81
C VAL A 129 14.00 2.09 -7.52
N VAL A 130 12.93 2.69 -7.02
CA VAL A 130 12.95 4.13 -6.69
C VAL A 130 13.86 4.44 -5.52
N TYR A 131 13.92 3.56 -4.51
CA TYR A 131 14.88 3.70 -3.41
C TYR A 131 16.33 3.74 -3.92
N TYR A 132 16.67 2.84 -4.85
CA TYR A 132 17.99 2.78 -5.47
C TYR A 132 18.31 4.04 -6.27
N VAL A 133 17.36 4.56 -7.06
CA VAL A 133 17.57 5.75 -7.91
C VAL A 133 17.65 7.05 -7.09
N ASN A 134 16.81 7.22 -6.07
CA ASN A 134 16.69 8.51 -5.37
C ASN A 134 17.62 8.64 -4.16
N PHE A 135 17.74 7.60 -3.32
CA PHE A 135 18.48 7.68 -2.06
C PHE A 135 19.87 7.04 -2.14
N ASN A 136 19.97 5.89 -2.82
CA ASN A 136 21.18 5.08 -2.95
C ASN A 136 21.97 4.86 -1.64
N SER A 137 21.32 4.97 -0.48
CA SER A 137 21.94 4.80 0.83
C SER A 137 21.67 3.40 1.34
N THR A 138 22.72 2.64 1.56
CA THR A 138 22.65 1.25 2.07
C THR A 138 23.26 1.13 3.47
N SER A 139 23.42 2.27 4.16
CA SER A 139 23.98 2.32 5.50
C SER A 139 22.87 2.24 6.53
N PHE A 140 22.94 1.23 7.39
CA PHE A 140 21.99 0.98 8.46
C PHE A 140 22.60 1.33 9.82
N ALA A 141 21.87 2.07 10.65
CA ALA A 141 22.28 2.39 12.00
C ALA A 141 21.99 1.21 12.94
N VAL A 142 23.01 0.74 13.65
CA VAL A 142 22.90 -0.47 14.48
C VAL A 142 22.15 -0.13 15.78
N PRO A 143 21.12 -0.92 16.18
CA PRO A 143 20.43 -0.75 17.44
C PRO A 143 21.38 -0.94 18.61
N ILE A 144 21.11 -0.26 19.73
CA ILE A 144 22.07 -0.09 20.84
C ILE A 144 22.63 -1.43 21.34
N GLN A 145 21.79 -2.45 21.43
CA GLN A 145 22.13 -3.80 21.90
C GLN A 145 23.16 -4.52 21.01
N LEU A 146 23.24 -4.18 19.74
CA LEU A 146 24.12 -4.83 18.76
C LEU A 146 25.36 -3.98 18.41
N ARG A 147 25.47 -2.77 18.98
CA ARG A 147 26.58 -1.84 18.68
C ARG A 147 27.93 -2.37 19.12
N GLU A 148 27.97 -3.17 20.18
CA GLU A 148 29.21 -3.78 20.67
C GLU A 148 29.83 -4.74 19.64
N TRP A 149 29.01 -5.36 18.78
CA TRP A 149 29.46 -6.40 17.84
C TRP A 149 29.62 -5.86 16.42
N LEU A 150 28.78 -4.90 16.01
CA LEU A 150 28.66 -4.43 14.63
C LEU A 150 29.07 -2.96 14.44
N GLY A 151 29.43 -2.25 15.52
CA GLY A 151 29.72 -0.82 15.49
C GLY A 151 28.46 0.04 15.44
N THR A 152 28.61 1.34 15.19
CA THR A 152 27.48 2.30 15.17
C THR A 152 26.67 2.27 13.88
N SER A 153 27.31 1.92 12.76
CA SER A 153 26.69 1.87 11.43
C SER A 153 27.33 0.78 10.59
N VAL A 154 26.51 0.00 9.88
CA VAL A 154 26.95 -1.04 8.96
C VAL A 154 26.41 -0.75 7.57
N ASN A 155 27.27 -0.82 6.55
CA ASN A 155 26.85 -0.81 5.17
C ASN A 155 26.53 -2.24 4.70
N ILE A 156 25.29 -2.47 4.30
CA ILE A 156 24.78 -3.78 3.85
C ILE A 156 24.75 -3.93 2.32
N GLY A 157 25.11 -2.87 1.59
CA GLY A 157 25.05 -2.85 0.13
C GLY A 157 26.17 -3.68 -0.50
N ARG A 158 25.81 -4.61 -1.39
CA ARG A 158 26.76 -5.35 -2.23
C ARG A 158 27.32 -4.52 -3.40
N PHE A 159 26.75 -3.34 -3.67
CA PHE A 159 26.96 -2.56 -4.89
C PHE A 159 27.68 -1.21 -4.69
N ASN A 160 28.36 -0.99 -3.57
CA ASN A 160 29.31 0.13 -3.46
C ASN A 160 30.74 -0.38 -3.72
N ARG A 161 31.12 -0.42 -4.99
CA ARG A 161 32.50 -0.29 -5.43
C ARG A 161 32.57 0.75 -6.52
#